data_AF-A0AA97FGQ3-F1
#
_entry.id   AF-A0AA97FGQ3-F1
#
_cell.length_a   1.000
_cell.length_b   1.000
_cell.length_c   1.000
_cell.angle_alpha   90.00
_cell.angle_beta   90.00
_cell.angle_gamma   90.00
#
_symmetry.space_group_name_H-M   'P 1'
#
loop_
_entity.id
_entity.type
_entity.pdbx_description
1 polymer ?
#
loop_
_entity_poly.entity_id
_entity_poly.type
_entity_poly.pdbx_seq_one_letter_code
_entity_poly.pdbx_strand_id
1 'polypeptide(L)'
;MYVKKLQLALILVYFILLLSSPVLAEDNATVLPVTGYITITSDPSAANVAIDGRDIGNTPITGYEIESGTHEITVSKTGYESKTESVTLSPGEQSGISVTLEPVKTPTETETPTPTMTQTPVPTTAPPTVTPTPEPGIGWYVVHCNLDNANVYFDGLLKGTTKNGQLTVEYTVGSTPYNKVTVSKSGYISVSQNLPLPPSAGQTVNTYLTLQPEPSTNGQLTVYSNPSGASVYVDRNFKGSTPLTASLKPGSHALQIAKSGYREINENIFISTGQTLTREYTLQTETEYGTLSVSSDPAGAGVYIDEIYRGLSTVTVKNLVVGNHDIKVTASGYSEWKGTQFVKKNAVMTVHARLVPVAGSNKGYVRVTSEPGEAEVYLDGRYMGLTGEQGTQGSYALTLNPGTYTISVEKTGYRDYEVQTSVSSGQTAWVHAVLVPFTEPLTGSVSVTSDPEGAGVYIDDVYKGITPVQISGVTAGEHQVMLKLDGYGDSHGKVTVSAGGTSTVSVAMKPYTEPTAAPGFGINIIVLGIFVVILYCSRKRG
;
A
#
# COMPACT_ATOMS: atom_id res chain seq x y z
N MET A 1 23.35 -62.79 22.59
CA MET A 1 23.03 -61.40 23.00
C MET A 1 24.30 -60.56 23.30
N TYR A 2 25.35 -60.62 22.46
CA TYR A 2 26.63 -59.94 22.75
C TYR A 2 27.22 -59.10 21.60
N VAL A 3 26.61 -59.10 20.41
CA VAL A 3 27.12 -58.37 19.23
C VAL A 3 26.54 -56.95 19.12
N LYS A 4 25.30 -56.73 19.55
CA LYS A 4 24.64 -55.39 19.49
C LYS A 4 25.12 -54.37 20.54
N LYS A 5 25.91 -54.76 21.54
CA LYS A 5 26.57 -53.81 22.48
C LYS A 5 27.94 -53.32 22.00
N LEU A 6 28.58 -54.01 21.04
CA LEU A 6 29.92 -53.63 20.56
C LEU A 6 29.87 -52.53 19.48
N GLN A 7 28.87 -52.54 18.60
CA GLN A 7 28.68 -51.47 17.61
C GLN A 7 28.34 -50.10 18.23
N LEU A 8 27.61 -50.08 19.36
CA LEU A 8 27.28 -48.82 20.03
C LEU A 8 28.50 -48.20 20.76
N ALA A 9 29.45 -49.03 21.20
CA ALA A 9 30.69 -48.58 21.82
C ALA A 9 31.68 -47.99 20.80
N LEU A 10 31.81 -48.57 19.59
CA LEU A 10 32.69 -48.04 18.56
C LEU A 10 32.24 -46.69 18.01
N ILE A 11 30.93 -46.45 17.89
CA ILE A 11 30.41 -45.16 17.37
C ILE A 11 30.64 -44.02 18.38
N LEU A 12 30.55 -44.29 19.69
CA LEU A 12 30.81 -43.28 20.73
C LEU A 12 32.30 -42.91 20.80
N VAL A 13 33.21 -43.86 20.59
CA VAL A 13 34.67 -43.60 20.54
C VAL A 13 35.06 -42.83 19.26
N TYR A 14 34.41 -43.10 18.12
CA TYR A 14 34.65 -42.36 16.87
C TYR A 14 34.16 -40.90 16.94
N PHE A 15 33.15 -40.60 17.78
CA PHE A 15 32.66 -39.24 17.98
C PHE A 15 33.49 -38.42 18.98
N ILE A 16 34.30 -39.07 19.82
CA ILE A 16 35.17 -38.42 20.82
C ILE A 16 36.60 -38.20 20.28
N LEU A 17 37.04 -38.96 19.27
CA LEU A 17 38.35 -38.80 18.61
C LEU A 17 38.36 -37.85 17.40
N LEU A 18 37.25 -37.16 17.10
CA LEU A 18 37.16 -36.09 16.08
C LEU A 18 37.18 -34.67 16.67
N LEU A 19 37.46 -34.52 17.97
CA LEU A 19 37.57 -33.23 18.67
C LEU A 19 38.98 -32.97 19.26
N SER A 20 40.00 -33.69 18.81
CA SER A 20 41.36 -33.59 19.35
C SER A 20 42.46 -33.75 18.29
N SER A 21 42.48 -32.81 17.33
CA SER A 21 43.66 -32.55 16.49
C SER A 21 44.11 -31.12 16.75
N PRO A 22 45.31 -30.87 17.32
CA PRO A 22 45.84 -29.52 17.41
C PRO A 22 46.27 -29.09 16.01
N VAL A 23 45.42 -28.30 15.33
CA VAL A 23 45.92 -27.45 14.25
C VAL A 23 46.84 -26.44 14.91
N LEU A 24 48.12 -26.49 14.52
CA LEU A 24 49.12 -25.50 14.89
C LEU A 24 48.66 -24.14 14.36
N ALA A 25 48.02 -23.36 15.23
CA ALA A 25 47.95 -21.93 15.04
C ALA A 25 49.37 -21.39 15.23
N GLU A 26 50.01 -20.98 14.15
CA GLU A 26 51.14 -20.07 14.26
C GLU A 26 50.66 -18.82 14.97
N ASP A 27 51.31 -18.48 16.09
CA ASP A 27 51.07 -17.24 16.82
C ASP A 27 51.68 -16.05 16.06
N ASN A 28 51.10 -15.78 14.90
CA ASN A 28 50.99 -14.43 14.38
C ASN A 28 49.64 -13.90 14.85
N ALA A 29 49.57 -13.52 16.13
CA ALA A 29 48.59 -12.55 16.61
C ALA A 29 48.67 -11.31 15.72
N THR A 30 47.84 -11.28 14.68
CA THR A 30 47.69 -10.13 13.82
C THR A 30 47.00 -9.07 14.67
N VAL A 31 47.79 -8.23 15.32
CA VAL A 31 47.30 -7.04 16.01
C VAL A 31 46.62 -6.22 14.93
N LEU A 32 45.29 -6.32 14.86
CA LEU A 32 44.51 -5.45 13.99
C LEU A 32 44.86 -4.02 14.40
N PRO A 33 45.27 -3.15 13.46
CA PRO A 33 45.58 -1.78 13.81
C PRO A 33 44.33 -1.19 14.44
N VAL A 34 44.44 -0.85 15.72
CA VAL A 34 43.39 -0.16 16.44
C VAL A 34 43.39 1.27 15.92
N THR A 35 42.47 1.58 15.01
CA THR A 35 42.40 2.88 14.34
C THR A 35 41.36 3.79 14.98
N GLY A 36 41.59 5.10 14.90
CA GLY A 36 40.61 6.15 15.15
C GLY A 36 40.23 6.87 13.85
N TYR A 37 39.22 7.72 13.90
CA TYR A 37 38.75 8.51 12.76
C TYR A 37 38.85 9.99 13.06
N ILE A 38 39.52 10.75 12.19
CA ILE A 38 39.66 12.20 12.34
C ILE A 38 38.97 12.99 11.23
N THR A 39 38.38 14.11 11.62
CA THR A 39 37.86 15.15 10.73
C THR A 39 38.67 16.43 10.89
N ILE A 40 39.18 16.98 9.79
CA ILE A 40 40.10 18.12 9.76
C ILE A 40 39.48 19.21 8.88
N THR A 41 39.19 20.36 9.47
CA THR A 41 38.66 21.55 8.78
C THR A 41 39.63 22.74 8.91
N SER A 42 39.53 23.72 8.00
CA SER A 42 40.33 24.94 8.11
C SER A 42 39.57 26.18 7.63
N ASP A 43 40.03 27.34 8.11
CA ASP A 43 39.64 28.66 7.63
C ASP A 43 40.92 29.47 7.30
N PRO A 44 41.17 29.85 6.03
CA PRO A 44 40.36 29.58 4.84
C PRO A 44 40.44 28.12 4.35
N SER A 45 39.29 27.59 3.93
CA SER A 45 39.11 26.21 3.45
C SER A 45 40.00 25.85 2.24
N ALA A 46 40.15 24.55 1.96
CA ALA A 46 41.11 24.01 0.99
C ALA A 46 42.58 24.38 1.30
N ALA A 47 42.93 24.48 2.58
CA ALA A 47 44.32 24.34 3.04
C ALA A 47 44.76 22.87 2.88
N ASN A 48 46.02 22.65 2.49
CA ASN A 48 46.67 21.34 2.48
C ASN A 48 46.81 20.80 3.92
N VAL A 49 46.75 19.47 4.06
CA VAL A 49 46.91 18.76 5.33
C VAL A 49 47.94 17.66 5.17
N ALA A 50 48.91 17.64 6.07
CA ALA A 50 49.79 16.52 6.31
C ALA A 50 49.59 15.97 7.73
N ILE A 51 49.61 14.65 7.89
CA ILE A 51 49.69 14.01 9.21
C ILE A 51 51.01 13.26 9.31
N ASP A 52 51.75 13.48 10.41
CA ASP A 52 53.09 12.94 10.67
C ASP A 52 54.07 13.18 9.50
N GLY A 53 53.94 14.35 8.86
CA GLY A 53 54.73 14.76 7.70
C GLY A 53 54.30 14.16 6.35
N ARG A 54 53.23 13.34 6.30
CA ARG A 54 52.66 12.78 5.07
C ARG A 54 51.45 13.58 4.61
N ASP A 55 51.51 14.14 3.40
CA ASP A 55 50.36 14.77 2.74
C ASP A 55 49.20 13.79 2.56
N ILE A 56 48.00 14.17 3.02
CA ILE A 56 46.77 13.38 2.91
C ILE A 56 45.66 14.06 2.08
N GLY A 57 45.83 15.34 1.73
CA GLY A 57 44.92 16.06 0.84
C GLY A 57 44.70 17.52 1.23
N ASN A 58 43.50 18.03 0.97
CA ASN A 58 43.09 19.38 1.34
C ASN A 58 41.80 19.34 2.18
N THR A 59 41.71 20.25 3.15
CA THR A 59 40.52 20.46 4.00
C THR A 59 39.27 20.85 3.20
N PRO A 60 38.06 20.39 3.58
CA PRO A 60 37.78 19.51 4.70
C PRO A 60 38.09 18.03 4.39
N ILE A 61 38.74 17.35 5.34
CA ILE A 61 38.96 15.90 5.30
C ILE A 61 38.06 15.29 6.38
N THR A 62 37.23 14.29 6.03
CA THR A 62 36.21 13.73 6.93
C THR A 62 36.41 12.23 7.12
N GLY A 63 36.44 11.76 8.37
CA GLY A 63 36.51 10.34 8.69
C GLY A 63 37.79 9.65 8.20
N TYR A 64 38.91 10.37 8.18
CA TYR A 64 40.20 9.82 7.80
C TYR A 64 40.63 8.80 8.87
N GLU A 65 40.84 7.55 8.44
CA GLU A 65 41.29 6.48 9.31
C GLU A 65 42.80 6.61 9.58
N ILE A 66 43.17 6.61 10.86
CA ILE A 66 44.55 6.71 11.33
C ILE A 66 44.74 5.80 12.55
N GLU A 67 45.97 5.38 12.82
CA GLU A 67 46.27 4.54 14.00
C GLU A 67 45.87 5.24 15.31
N SER A 68 45.55 4.47 16.36
CA SER A 68 45.31 5.04 17.69
C SER A 68 46.64 5.37 18.33
N GLY A 69 46.86 6.63 18.65
CA GLY A 69 48.15 7.15 19.06
C GLY A 69 48.11 8.67 19.18
N THR A 70 49.28 9.30 19.28
CA THR A 70 49.41 10.76 19.15
C THR A 70 50.01 11.09 17.81
N HIS A 71 49.34 11.95 17.04
CA HIS A 71 49.68 12.31 15.67
C HIS A 71 49.81 13.83 15.52
N GLU A 72 50.77 14.28 14.71
CA GLU A 72 50.96 15.71 14.40
C GLU A 72 50.27 16.08 13.09
N ILE A 73 49.32 17.01 13.16
CA ILE A 73 48.55 17.50 12.03
C ILE A 73 49.08 18.86 11.64
N THR A 74 49.69 18.96 10.46
CA THR A 74 50.13 20.24 9.89
C THR A 74 49.17 20.69 8.80
N VAL A 75 48.64 21.90 8.93
CA VAL A 75 47.73 22.53 7.96
C VAL A 75 48.43 23.73 7.34
N SER A 76 48.49 23.77 6.01
CA SER A 76 49.25 24.79 5.26
C SER A 76 48.45 25.36 4.08
N LYS A 77 48.67 26.62 3.74
CA LYS A 77 48.07 27.24 2.55
C LYS A 77 48.93 28.39 2.02
N THR A 78 49.10 28.47 0.70
CA THR A 78 49.84 29.55 0.05
C THR A 78 49.31 30.92 0.46
N GLY A 79 50.18 31.77 1.01
CA GLY A 79 49.83 33.11 1.53
C GLY A 79 49.45 33.15 3.00
N TYR A 80 49.43 32.01 3.71
CA TYR A 80 49.07 31.88 5.12
C TYR A 80 50.18 31.18 5.91
N GLU A 81 50.32 31.53 7.19
CA GLU A 81 51.24 30.86 8.12
C GLU A 81 50.72 29.44 8.40
N SER A 82 51.58 28.43 8.21
CA SER A 82 51.23 27.03 8.47
C SER A 82 51.14 26.76 9.98
N LYS A 83 50.13 25.99 10.40
CA LYS A 83 49.91 25.65 11.82
C LYS A 83 49.95 24.15 12.04
N THR A 84 50.61 23.72 13.10
CA THR A 84 50.73 22.31 13.51
C THR A 84 50.08 22.11 14.88
N GLU A 85 49.27 21.08 15.02
CA GLU A 85 48.59 20.70 16.27
C GLU A 85 48.67 19.18 16.48
N SER A 86 48.89 18.74 17.70
CA SER A 86 48.92 17.31 18.06
C SER A 86 47.55 16.83 18.50
N VAL A 87 47.09 15.69 17.99
CA VAL A 87 45.88 15.00 18.45
C VAL A 87 46.26 13.66 19.08
N THR A 88 45.56 13.24 20.13
CA THR A 88 45.64 11.86 20.64
C THR A 88 44.30 11.17 20.39
N LEU A 89 44.33 9.95 19.84
CA LEU A 89 43.15 9.16 19.48
C LEU A 89 43.18 7.80 20.16
N SER A 90 42.08 7.43 20.80
CA SER A 90 41.83 6.08 21.31
C SER A 90 41.30 5.15 20.19
N PRO A 91 41.37 3.82 20.37
CA PRO A 91 40.77 2.87 19.44
C PRO A 91 39.27 3.15 19.19
N GLY A 92 38.88 3.34 17.93
CA GLY A 92 37.51 3.65 17.50
C GLY A 92 37.04 5.08 17.81
N GLU A 93 37.89 5.94 18.36
CA GLU A 93 37.52 7.31 18.70
C GLU A 93 37.29 8.17 17.45
N GLN A 94 36.26 9.00 17.49
CA GLN A 94 35.98 9.99 16.44
C GLN A 94 36.32 11.39 16.96
N SER A 95 37.32 12.04 16.38
CA SER A 95 37.76 13.38 16.78
C SER A 95 37.67 14.40 15.64
N GLY A 96 37.60 15.67 15.99
CA GLY A 96 37.45 16.78 15.06
C GLY A 96 38.35 17.95 15.44
N ILE A 97 39.11 18.44 14.46
CA ILE A 97 40.00 19.60 14.60
C ILE A 97 39.65 20.66 13.55
N SER A 98 39.67 21.94 13.96
CA SER A 98 39.39 23.06 13.07
C SER A 98 40.48 24.12 13.22
N VAL A 99 41.18 24.39 12.11
CA VAL A 99 42.42 25.18 12.11
C VAL A 99 42.22 26.49 11.35
N THR A 100 42.16 27.61 12.06
CA THR A 100 42.23 28.95 11.44
C THR A 100 43.69 29.29 11.17
N LEU A 101 44.01 29.70 9.93
CA LEU A 101 45.35 30.14 9.52
C LEU A 101 45.41 31.67 9.42
N GLU A 102 46.48 32.28 9.94
CA GLU A 102 46.70 33.73 9.77
C GLU A 102 47.42 34.02 8.44
N PRO A 103 47.10 35.13 7.74
CA PRO A 103 47.80 35.49 6.51
C PRO A 103 49.24 35.93 6.81
N VAL A 104 50.20 35.48 6.00
CA VAL A 104 51.61 35.87 6.17
C VAL A 104 51.74 37.38 5.99
N LYS A 105 52.20 38.07 7.04
CA LYS A 105 52.45 39.52 6.99
C LYS A 105 53.56 39.80 5.99
N THR A 106 53.21 40.38 4.84
CA THR A 106 54.18 40.94 3.90
C THR A 106 55.03 41.99 4.64
N PRO A 107 56.37 41.97 4.55
CA PRO A 107 57.18 43.03 5.13
C PRO A 107 56.74 44.38 4.57
N THR A 108 56.37 45.31 5.44
CA THR A 108 56.07 46.69 5.03
C THR A 108 57.32 47.28 4.42
N GLU A 109 57.26 47.65 3.15
CA GLU A 109 58.37 48.27 2.44
C GLU A 109 58.69 49.63 3.08
N THR A 110 59.95 49.80 3.45
CA THR A 110 60.48 50.92 4.23
C THR A 110 60.23 52.26 3.56
N GLU A 111 59.62 53.21 4.28
CA GLU A 111 59.54 54.61 3.86
C GLU A 111 60.94 55.21 3.65
N THR A 112 61.17 55.90 2.53
CA THR A 112 62.38 56.72 2.30
C THR A 112 61.98 57.92 1.41
N PRO A 113 62.49 59.14 1.66
CA PRO A 113 61.60 60.31 1.65
C PRO A 113 61.51 61.09 0.33
N THR A 114 60.39 61.80 0.17
CA THR A 114 60.20 62.84 -0.86
C THR A 114 61.08 64.07 -0.59
N PRO A 115 61.85 64.58 -1.58
CA PRO A 115 62.60 65.83 -1.43
C PRO A 115 61.69 67.05 -1.63
N THR A 116 61.94 68.13 -0.87
CA THR A 116 61.29 69.44 -1.03
C THR A 116 62.35 70.54 -1.20
N MET A 117 62.27 71.33 -2.28
CA MET A 117 63.01 72.60 -2.47
C MET A 117 62.20 73.64 -3.28
N THR A 118 61.29 74.32 -2.58
CA THR A 118 61.06 75.78 -2.53
C THR A 118 61.63 76.75 -3.61
N GLN A 119 60.71 77.39 -4.37
CA GLN A 119 60.70 78.79 -4.93
C GLN A 119 61.80 79.22 -5.95
N THR A 120 61.63 80.20 -6.87
CA THR A 120 60.66 81.31 -7.14
C THR A 120 60.79 81.68 -8.68
N PRO A 121 60.16 82.71 -9.32
CA PRO A 121 59.21 83.77 -8.89
C PRO A 121 57.94 83.90 -9.80
N VAL A 122 57.63 85.11 -10.30
CA VAL A 122 56.39 85.67 -10.92
C VAL A 122 56.87 86.78 -11.93
N PRO A 123 56.29 87.04 -13.14
CA PRO A 123 54.98 87.72 -13.28
C PRO A 123 54.07 87.50 -14.52
N THR A 124 52.83 87.93 -14.30
CA THR A 124 51.70 88.21 -15.22
C THR A 124 52.00 89.16 -16.38
N THR A 125 51.42 88.94 -17.57
CA THR A 125 50.57 89.93 -18.29
C THR A 125 49.77 89.36 -19.48
N ALA A 126 48.47 89.70 -19.51
CA ALA A 126 47.55 89.82 -20.66
C ALA A 126 47.09 88.55 -21.44
N PRO A 127 45.91 88.59 -22.11
CA PRO A 127 44.73 89.45 -21.95
C PRO A 127 43.49 88.66 -21.44
N PRO A 128 42.33 89.28 -21.12
CA PRO A 128 41.18 88.53 -20.61
C PRO A 128 40.46 87.77 -21.73
N THR A 129 40.59 86.45 -21.77
CA THR A 129 39.64 85.60 -22.52
C THR A 129 38.38 85.46 -21.68
N VAL A 130 37.33 86.15 -22.14
CA VAL A 130 35.99 86.13 -21.56
C VAL A 130 35.56 84.67 -21.36
N THR A 131 35.28 84.27 -20.13
CA THR A 131 34.59 83.02 -19.86
C THR A 131 33.20 83.15 -20.48
N PRO A 132 32.81 82.34 -21.49
CA PRO A 132 31.39 82.15 -21.71
C PRO A 132 30.88 81.50 -20.42
N THR A 133 29.95 82.17 -19.75
CA THR A 133 29.04 81.51 -18.79
C THR A 133 28.67 80.17 -19.40
N PRO A 134 28.92 79.01 -18.75
CA PRO A 134 28.51 77.75 -19.32
C PRO A 134 27.02 77.86 -19.57
N GLU A 135 26.65 77.82 -20.86
CA GLU A 135 25.26 77.84 -21.27
C GLU A 135 24.54 76.75 -20.46
N PRO A 136 23.42 77.07 -19.76
CA PRO A 136 22.84 76.18 -18.77
C PRO A 136 22.42 74.87 -19.43
N GLY A 137 23.33 73.91 -19.34
CA GLY A 137 23.37 72.75 -20.20
C GLY A 137 23.35 71.48 -19.37
N ILE A 138 22.72 70.46 -19.95
CA ILE A 138 22.61 69.15 -19.35
C ILE A 138 23.68 68.26 -20.01
N GLY A 139 24.46 67.58 -19.17
CA GLY A 139 25.20 66.39 -19.54
C GLY A 139 24.57 65.17 -18.89
N TRP A 140 24.94 63.97 -19.32
CA TRP A 140 24.34 62.72 -18.81
C TRP A 140 25.40 61.72 -18.37
N TYR A 141 25.14 61.04 -17.26
CA TYR A 141 25.79 59.77 -16.94
C TYR A 141 24.89 58.62 -17.38
N VAL A 142 25.46 57.60 -18.05
CA VAL A 142 24.76 56.35 -18.37
C VAL A 142 25.44 55.22 -17.61
N VAL A 143 24.71 54.62 -16.67
CA VAL A 143 25.15 53.49 -15.85
C VAL A 143 24.66 52.20 -16.48
N HIS A 144 25.58 51.38 -16.96
CA HIS A 144 25.34 50.05 -17.51
C HIS A 144 25.51 48.99 -16.42
N CYS A 145 24.59 48.03 -16.39
CA CYS A 145 24.60 46.87 -15.51
C CYS A 145 24.18 45.62 -16.29
N ASN A 146 24.71 44.47 -15.91
CA ASN A 146 24.30 43.16 -16.43
C ASN A 146 22.86 42.74 -16.05
N LEU A 147 22.13 43.54 -15.26
CA LEU A 147 20.81 43.21 -14.72
C LEU A 147 19.86 44.40 -14.78
N ASP A 148 18.60 44.09 -15.05
CA ASP A 148 17.48 45.03 -14.90
C ASP A 148 16.97 45.12 -13.48
N ASN A 149 16.34 46.25 -13.15
CA ASN A 149 15.81 46.57 -11.83
C ASN A 149 16.89 46.46 -10.73
N ALA A 150 18.12 46.91 -11.02
CA ALA A 150 19.16 47.14 -10.04
C ALA A 150 19.12 48.61 -9.59
N ASN A 151 19.18 48.85 -8.28
CA ASN A 151 19.14 50.20 -7.69
C ASN A 151 20.49 50.88 -7.90
N VAL A 152 20.47 52.10 -8.45
CA VAL A 152 21.66 52.92 -8.75
C VAL A 152 21.69 54.14 -7.84
N TYR A 153 22.79 54.32 -7.12
CA TYR A 153 23.02 55.42 -6.18
C TYR A 153 24.22 56.25 -6.63
N PHE A 154 24.12 57.56 -6.51
CA PHE A 154 25.22 58.50 -6.71
C PHE A 154 25.48 59.18 -5.36
N ASP A 155 26.70 59.03 -4.84
CA ASP A 155 27.11 59.48 -3.50
C ASP A 155 26.13 59.05 -2.38
N GLY A 156 25.59 57.83 -2.49
CA GLY A 156 24.63 57.24 -1.55
C GLY A 156 23.16 57.63 -1.77
N LEU A 157 22.86 58.60 -2.64
CA LEU A 157 21.49 58.99 -2.98
C LEU A 157 20.95 58.17 -4.16
N LEU A 158 19.81 57.51 -3.98
CA LEU A 158 19.15 56.72 -5.03
C LEU A 158 18.75 57.63 -6.21
N LYS A 159 19.18 57.26 -7.42
CA LYS A 159 18.85 57.96 -8.67
C LYS A 159 17.80 57.22 -9.51
N GLY A 160 17.63 55.92 -9.31
CA GLY A 160 16.63 55.11 -9.98
C GLY A 160 17.05 53.65 -10.10
N THR A 161 16.40 52.93 -11.02
CA THR A 161 16.69 51.52 -11.32
C THR A 161 17.01 51.32 -12.80
N THR A 162 17.89 50.37 -13.09
CA THR A 162 18.22 49.98 -14.47
C THR A 162 17.02 49.42 -15.24
N LYS A 163 16.92 49.75 -16.54
CA LYS A 163 15.98 49.19 -17.52
C LYS A 163 16.74 48.93 -18.83
N ASN A 164 16.52 47.78 -19.47
CA ASN A 164 17.34 47.28 -20.58
C ASN A 164 18.86 47.33 -20.28
N GLY A 165 19.24 47.02 -19.04
CA GLY A 165 20.61 47.03 -18.53
C GLY A 165 21.16 48.44 -18.23
N GLN A 166 20.37 49.52 -18.32
CA GLN A 166 20.91 50.88 -18.22
C GLN A 166 20.06 51.81 -17.34
N LEU A 167 20.71 52.81 -16.71
CA LEU A 167 20.05 53.99 -16.16
C LEU A 167 20.77 55.26 -16.64
N THR A 168 20.02 56.20 -17.20
CA THR A 168 20.54 57.54 -17.52
C THR A 168 20.22 58.50 -16.37
N VAL A 169 21.22 59.27 -15.94
CA VAL A 169 21.12 60.27 -14.86
C VAL A 169 21.57 61.62 -15.41
N GLU A 170 20.70 62.63 -15.31
CA GLU A 170 21.01 63.99 -15.77
C GLU A 170 21.96 64.71 -14.79
N TYR A 171 22.82 65.55 -15.34
CA TYR A 171 23.77 66.38 -14.61
C TYR A 171 23.74 67.81 -15.17
N THR A 172 23.36 68.78 -14.33
CA THR A 172 23.39 70.20 -14.66
C THR A 172 24.81 70.74 -14.55
N VAL A 173 25.38 71.19 -15.66
CA VAL A 173 26.77 71.68 -15.74
C VAL A 173 26.98 72.85 -14.76
N GLY A 174 28.08 72.79 -14.01
CA GLY A 174 28.40 73.77 -12.94
C GLY A 174 27.84 73.41 -11.55
N SER A 175 27.05 72.35 -11.42
CA SER A 175 26.64 71.81 -10.11
C SER A 175 27.80 71.13 -9.38
N THR A 176 27.60 70.75 -8.12
CA THR A 176 28.55 69.90 -7.38
C THR A 176 28.72 68.55 -8.10
N PRO A 177 29.95 68.14 -8.47
CA PRO A 177 30.19 66.87 -9.13
C PRO A 177 29.85 65.67 -8.23
N TYR A 178 29.38 64.59 -8.83
CA TYR A 178 29.22 63.30 -8.16
C TYR A 178 30.55 62.55 -8.13
N ASN A 179 30.84 61.86 -7.02
CA ASN A 179 32.16 61.27 -6.77
C ASN A 179 32.16 59.75 -6.90
N LYS A 180 31.05 59.10 -6.57
CA LYS A 180 30.92 57.64 -6.49
C LYS A 180 29.57 57.17 -7.02
N VAL A 181 29.59 56.10 -7.80
CA VAL A 181 28.39 55.33 -8.19
C VAL A 181 28.39 53.99 -7.47
N THR A 182 27.22 53.57 -7.00
CA THR A 182 26.97 52.25 -6.41
C THR A 182 25.77 51.62 -7.08
N VAL A 183 25.88 50.35 -7.47
CA VAL A 183 24.77 49.55 -8.00
C VAL A 183 24.53 48.37 -7.07
N SER A 184 23.27 48.08 -6.76
CA SER A 184 22.87 47.01 -5.84
C SER A 184 21.58 46.32 -6.28
N LYS A 185 21.44 45.05 -5.93
CA LYS A 185 20.21 44.26 -6.14
C LYS A 185 20.15 43.16 -5.10
N SER A 186 18.96 42.87 -4.56
CA SER A 186 18.79 41.78 -3.59
C SER A 186 19.27 40.43 -4.14
N GLY A 187 20.09 39.71 -3.38
CA GLY A 187 20.73 38.45 -3.81
C GLY A 187 21.97 38.63 -4.68
N TYR A 188 22.51 39.84 -4.78
CA TYR A 188 23.73 40.15 -5.53
C TYR A 188 24.68 41.05 -4.73
N ILE A 189 25.97 40.77 -4.83
CA ILE A 189 27.04 41.55 -4.21
C ILE A 189 27.00 42.96 -4.81
N SER A 190 26.80 43.97 -3.97
CA SER A 190 26.71 45.37 -4.42
C SER A 190 28.09 45.90 -4.82
N VAL A 191 28.16 46.57 -5.97
CA VAL A 191 29.43 47.05 -6.56
C VAL A 191 29.46 48.58 -6.53
N SER A 192 30.63 49.15 -6.25
CA SER A 192 30.87 50.59 -6.25
C SER A 192 32.12 50.95 -7.02
N GLN A 193 32.12 52.12 -7.68
CA GLN A 193 33.34 52.72 -8.22
C GLN A 193 33.29 54.25 -8.19
N ASN A 194 34.45 54.89 -8.26
CA ASN A 194 34.54 56.33 -8.39
C ASN A 194 34.02 56.74 -9.77
N LEU A 195 33.28 57.85 -9.83
CA LEU A 195 32.82 58.40 -11.10
C LEU A 195 33.95 59.18 -11.79
N PRO A 196 34.04 59.12 -13.13
CA PRO A 196 34.89 60.02 -13.90
C PRO A 196 34.38 61.47 -13.83
N LEU A 197 35.19 62.40 -14.35
CA LEU A 197 34.88 63.83 -14.41
C LEU A 197 33.45 64.11 -14.95
N PRO A 198 32.78 65.15 -14.44
CA PRO A 198 31.42 65.47 -14.82
C PRO A 198 31.26 65.74 -16.32
N PRO A 199 30.15 65.29 -16.94
CA PRO A 199 29.90 65.55 -18.35
C PRO A 199 29.73 67.06 -18.60
N SER A 200 30.32 67.53 -19.69
CA SER A 200 30.05 68.85 -20.26
C SER A 200 28.64 68.92 -20.87
N ALA A 201 28.18 70.12 -21.24
CA ALA A 201 26.88 70.29 -21.89
C ALA A 201 26.81 69.46 -23.19
N GLY A 202 25.75 68.66 -23.35
CA GLY A 202 25.59 67.75 -24.47
C GLY A 202 26.40 66.44 -24.38
N GLN A 203 27.30 66.29 -23.41
CA GLN A 203 28.16 65.11 -23.27
C GLN A 203 27.45 63.97 -22.54
N THR A 204 27.66 62.74 -23.02
CA THR A 204 27.30 61.52 -22.29
C THR A 204 28.55 60.79 -21.79
N VAL A 205 28.55 60.40 -20.52
CA VAL A 205 29.64 59.67 -19.85
C VAL A 205 29.13 58.30 -19.42
N ASN A 206 29.74 57.24 -19.94
CA ASN A 206 29.32 55.86 -19.69
C ASN A 206 30.13 55.25 -18.54
N THR A 207 29.46 54.48 -17.68
CA THR A 207 30.09 53.71 -16.59
C THR A 207 29.46 52.33 -16.50
N TYR A 208 30.26 51.29 -16.23
CA TYR A 208 29.84 49.88 -16.30
C TYR A 208 30.08 49.19 -14.96
N LEU A 209 29.06 48.51 -14.42
CA LEU A 209 29.12 47.76 -13.16
C LEU A 209 28.44 46.40 -13.31
N THR A 210 29.19 45.31 -13.11
CA THR A 210 28.66 43.94 -13.20
C THR A 210 28.38 43.40 -11.80
N LEU A 211 27.11 43.16 -11.49
CA LEU A 211 26.70 42.51 -10.24
C LEU A 211 26.92 40.99 -10.34
N GLN A 212 27.56 40.42 -9.32
CA GLN A 212 27.69 38.96 -9.14
C GLN A 212 26.67 38.46 -8.11
N PRO A 213 26.07 37.27 -8.29
CA PRO A 213 25.19 36.69 -7.27
C PRO A 213 25.91 36.58 -5.92
N GLU A 214 25.20 36.77 -4.81
CA GLU A 214 25.73 36.39 -3.51
C GLU A 214 25.91 34.87 -3.46
N PRO A 215 27.04 34.35 -2.94
CA PRO A 215 27.25 32.92 -2.86
C PRO A 215 26.16 32.27 -1.99
N SER A 216 25.54 31.21 -2.50
CA SER A 216 24.57 30.43 -1.72
C SER A 216 25.22 29.95 -0.43
N THR A 217 24.75 30.47 0.71
CA THR A 217 25.19 29.99 2.02
C THR A 217 24.73 28.56 2.30
N ASN A 218 23.72 28.07 1.57
CA ASN A 218 23.25 26.70 1.65
C ASN A 218 24.06 25.77 0.74
N GLY A 219 24.19 24.52 1.15
CA GLY A 219 24.58 23.42 0.27
C GLY A 219 23.37 22.75 -0.40
N GLN A 220 23.65 21.69 -1.15
CA GLN A 220 22.69 20.81 -1.81
C GLN A 220 22.92 19.37 -1.36
N LEU A 221 21.85 18.63 -1.11
CA LEU A 221 21.85 17.18 -0.96
C LEU A 221 21.17 16.57 -2.18
N THR A 222 21.84 15.64 -2.87
CA THR A 222 21.26 14.81 -3.92
C THR A 222 21.21 13.36 -3.47
N VAL A 223 20.04 12.73 -3.54
CA VAL A 223 19.79 11.36 -3.05
C VAL A 223 19.20 10.48 -4.13
N TYR A 224 19.83 9.33 -4.37
CA TYR A 224 19.35 8.24 -5.21
C TYR A 224 19.07 6.99 -4.38
N SER A 225 18.15 6.14 -4.84
CA SER A 225 17.97 4.79 -4.29
C SER A 225 17.70 3.76 -5.37
N ASN A 226 18.04 2.50 -5.07
CA ASN A 226 17.69 1.32 -5.84
C ASN A 226 16.89 0.34 -4.94
N PRO A 227 15.60 0.06 -5.23
CA PRO A 227 14.79 0.71 -6.26
C PRO A 227 14.54 2.20 -5.98
N SER A 228 14.27 2.97 -7.03
CA SER A 228 13.95 4.40 -6.96
C SER A 228 12.56 4.67 -6.39
N GLY A 229 12.22 5.94 -6.14
CA GLY A 229 10.95 6.33 -5.52
C GLY A 229 10.85 5.90 -4.05
N ALA A 230 11.94 6.01 -3.30
CA ALA A 230 11.93 5.93 -1.85
C ALA A 230 11.66 7.31 -1.25
N SER A 231 10.88 7.39 -0.18
CA SER A 231 10.64 8.63 0.57
C SER A 231 11.92 9.09 1.28
N VAL A 232 12.20 10.39 1.21
CA VAL A 232 13.37 11.01 1.85
C VAL A 232 12.90 12.01 2.90
N TYR A 233 13.42 11.86 4.12
CA TYR A 233 13.20 12.79 5.23
C TYR A 233 14.54 13.38 5.65
N VAL A 234 14.56 14.69 5.92
CA VAL A 234 15.72 15.40 6.49
C VAL A 234 15.26 16.13 7.75
N ASP A 235 15.92 15.84 8.87
CA ASP A 235 15.54 16.29 10.22
C ASP A 235 14.08 15.95 10.55
N ARG A 236 13.66 14.72 10.22
CA ARG A 236 12.28 14.21 10.33
C ARG A 236 11.24 14.91 9.44
N ASN A 237 11.64 15.89 8.63
CA ASN A 237 10.75 16.57 7.69
C ASN A 237 10.81 15.90 6.32
N PHE A 238 9.66 15.49 5.77
CA PHE A 238 9.58 14.93 4.42
C PHE A 238 10.05 15.95 3.37
N LYS A 239 10.92 15.54 2.45
CA LYS A 239 11.47 16.38 1.38
C LYS A 239 11.06 15.96 -0.03
N GLY A 240 10.48 14.78 -0.20
CA GLY A 240 10.11 14.21 -1.49
C GLY A 240 10.56 12.76 -1.62
N SER A 241 10.65 12.27 -2.85
CA SER A 241 11.07 10.90 -3.16
C SER A 241 12.30 10.86 -4.06
N THR A 242 13.13 9.83 -3.95
CA THR A 242 14.32 9.64 -4.80
C THR A 242 13.94 9.41 -6.28
N PRO A 243 14.72 9.95 -7.25
CA PRO A 243 15.85 10.85 -7.08
C PRO A 243 15.41 12.26 -6.61
N LEU A 244 16.09 12.78 -5.60
CA LEU A 244 15.77 14.07 -4.97
C LEU A 244 17.02 14.95 -4.91
N THR A 245 16.89 16.24 -5.24
CA THR A 245 17.87 17.28 -4.87
C THR A 245 17.19 18.31 -3.97
N ALA A 246 17.79 18.63 -2.83
CA ALA A 246 17.25 19.56 -1.83
C ALA A 246 18.33 20.50 -1.28
N SER A 247 18.03 21.80 -1.22
CA SER A 247 18.92 22.78 -0.60
C SER A 247 18.80 22.74 0.91
N LEU A 248 19.94 22.61 1.60
CA LEU A 248 20.03 22.49 3.05
C LEU A 248 21.01 23.55 3.59
N LYS A 249 20.78 24.00 4.83
CA LYS A 249 21.73 24.89 5.52
C LYS A 249 23.04 24.14 5.78
N PRO A 250 24.16 24.84 6.01
CA PRO A 250 25.37 24.18 6.51
C PRO A 250 25.13 23.57 7.89
N GLY A 251 25.68 22.38 8.13
CA GLY A 251 25.58 21.67 9.40
C GLY A 251 25.27 20.18 9.28
N SER A 252 25.05 19.55 10.43
CA SER A 252 24.65 18.15 10.55
C SER A 252 23.14 18.01 10.34
N HIS A 253 22.73 17.00 9.57
CA HIS A 253 21.34 16.71 9.27
C HIS A 253 21.04 15.21 9.40
N ALA A 254 19.92 14.87 10.02
CA ALA A 254 19.47 13.49 10.12
C ALA A 254 18.71 13.09 8.85
N LEU A 255 19.28 12.19 8.04
CA LEU A 255 18.73 11.67 6.79
C LEU A 255 18.08 10.30 7.03
N GLN A 256 16.81 10.15 6.62
CA GLN A 256 16.09 8.87 6.63
C GLN A 256 15.55 8.56 5.24
N ILE A 257 15.81 7.34 4.77
CA ILE A 257 15.33 6.80 3.50
C ILE A 257 14.38 5.64 3.79
N ALA A 258 13.13 5.75 3.33
CA ALA A 258 12.08 4.77 3.61
C ALA A 258 11.33 4.38 2.33
N LYS A 259 11.05 3.09 2.15
CA LYS A 259 10.21 2.58 1.05
C LYS A 259 9.42 1.37 1.53
N SER A 260 8.11 1.32 1.27
CA SER A 260 7.28 0.18 1.65
C SER A 260 7.84 -1.12 1.05
N GLY A 261 7.94 -2.17 1.87
CA GLY A 261 8.58 -3.44 1.52
C GLY A 261 10.09 -3.51 1.78
N TYR A 262 10.74 -2.42 2.22
CA TYR A 262 12.19 -2.33 2.41
C TYR A 262 12.56 -1.84 3.81
N ARG A 263 13.76 -2.21 4.25
CA ARG A 263 14.36 -1.68 5.49
C ARG A 263 14.68 -0.21 5.35
N GLU A 264 14.30 0.56 6.35
CA GLU A 264 14.64 1.98 6.45
C GLU A 264 16.14 2.16 6.71
N ILE A 265 16.73 3.15 6.06
CA ILE A 265 18.13 3.56 6.29
C ILE A 265 18.10 4.90 7.02
N ASN A 266 18.87 5.00 8.10
CA ASN A 266 19.06 6.24 8.86
C ASN A 266 20.56 6.57 8.86
N GLU A 267 20.93 7.77 8.42
CA GLU A 267 22.31 8.28 8.37
C GLU A 267 22.35 9.70 8.92
N ASN A 268 23.42 10.08 9.62
CA ASN A 268 23.67 11.49 9.92
C ASN A 268 24.66 12.03 8.89
N ILE A 269 24.22 12.99 8.08
CA ILE A 269 25.02 13.62 7.02
C ILE A 269 25.49 15.00 7.46
N PHE A 270 26.58 15.51 6.85
CA PHE A 270 27.05 16.87 7.05
C PHE A 270 27.08 17.62 5.72
N ILE A 271 26.47 18.80 5.68
CA ILE A 271 26.43 19.69 4.53
C ILE A 271 27.32 20.90 4.80
N SER A 272 28.27 21.19 3.91
CA SER A 272 29.07 22.42 3.96
C SER A 272 28.45 23.52 3.09
N THR A 273 28.78 24.78 3.38
CA THR A 273 28.41 25.95 2.56
C THR A 273 28.76 25.73 1.08
N GLY A 274 27.76 25.85 0.19
CA GLY A 274 27.94 25.68 -1.26
C GLY A 274 28.28 24.27 -1.75
N GLN A 275 28.43 23.28 -0.86
CA GLN A 275 28.72 21.89 -1.22
C GLN A 275 27.50 21.21 -1.85
N THR A 276 27.70 20.40 -2.88
CA THR A 276 26.73 19.36 -3.30
C THR A 276 27.17 18.01 -2.74
N LEU A 277 26.43 17.45 -1.80
CA LEU A 277 26.63 16.11 -1.27
C LEU A 277 25.74 15.12 -2.03
N THR A 278 26.33 14.10 -2.63
CA THR A 278 25.57 13.00 -3.27
C THR A 278 25.54 11.76 -2.37
N ARG A 279 24.40 11.08 -2.36
CA ARG A 279 24.18 9.79 -1.69
C ARG A 279 23.42 8.83 -2.58
N GLU A 280 23.84 7.57 -2.59
CA GLU A 280 23.23 6.48 -3.34
C GLU A 280 23.00 5.29 -2.40
N TYR A 281 21.77 4.77 -2.35
CA TYR A 281 21.41 3.68 -1.45
C TYR A 281 20.85 2.48 -2.21
N THR A 282 21.33 1.28 -1.90
CA THR A 282 20.64 0.04 -2.30
C THR A 282 19.78 -0.44 -1.13
N LEU A 283 18.46 -0.45 -1.30
CA LEU A 283 17.53 -0.81 -0.25
C LEU A 283 17.39 -2.33 -0.16
N GLN A 284 17.51 -2.87 1.04
CA GLN A 284 17.29 -4.29 1.31
C GLN A 284 15.80 -4.54 1.57
N THR A 285 15.22 -5.57 0.94
CA THR A 285 13.82 -5.95 1.20
C THR A 285 13.66 -6.37 2.65
N GLU A 286 12.58 -5.92 3.30
CA GLU A 286 12.26 -6.44 4.61
C GLU A 286 11.71 -7.88 4.48
N THR A 287 12.29 -8.80 5.25
CA THR A 287 11.99 -10.23 5.22
C THR A 287 11.11 -10.69 6.39
N GLU A 288 10.76 -9.74 7.24
CA GLU A 288 9.79 -9.94 8.31
C GLU A 288 8.37 -9.73 7.78
N TYR A 289 7.46 -10.63 8.14
CA TYR A 289 6.07 -10.59 7.71
C TYR A 289 5.10 -10.67 8.87
N GLY A 290 3.90 -10.14 8.67
CA GLY A 290 2.73 -10.31 9.53
C GLY A 290 1.49 -10.71 8.71
N THR A 291 0.33 -10.55 9.32
CA THR A 291 -0.98 -10.83 8.71
C THR A 291 -1.93 -9.67 9.01
N LEU A 292 -2.81 -9.35 8.06
CA LEU A 292 -3.86 -8.34 8.23
C LEU A 292 -5.22 -8.96 7.92
N SER A 293 -6.16 -8.87 8.85
CA SER A 293 -7.56 -9.21 8.63
C SER A 293 -8.39 -7.93 8.48
N VAL A 294 -9.14 -7.82 7.37
CA VAL A 294 -9.97 -6.65 7.05
C VAL A 294 -11.42 -7.07 6.95
N SER A 295 -12.25 -6.46 7.78
CA SER A 295 -13.71 -6.58 7.77
C SER A 295 -14.35 -5.22 7.43
N SER A 296 -15.63 -5.21 7.08
CA SER A 296 -16.33 -3.94 6.80
C SER A 296 -17.82 -3.98 7.13
N ASP A 297 -18.42 -2.80 7.19
CA ASP A 297 -19.85 -2.56 7.31
C ASP A 297 -20.29 -1.56 6.21
N PRO A 298 -21.09 -1.98 5.20
CA PRO A 298 -21.61 -3.34 5.00
C PRO A 298 -20.50 -4.33 4.59
N ALA A 299 -20.61 -5.59 5.05
CA ALA A 299 -19.69 -6.65 4.64
C ALA A 299 -19.86 -7.04 3.16
N GLY A 300 -18.85 -7.69 2.58
CA GLY A 300 -18.79 -7.96 1.15
C GLY A 300 -18.21 -6.79 0.33
N ALA A 301 -17.70 -5.74 0.98
CA ALA A 301 -16.96 -4.67 0.31
C ALA A 301 -15.59 -5.19 -0.21
N GLY A 302 -15.17 -4.71 -1.39
CA GLY A 302 -13.88 -5.05 -1.99
C GLY A 302 -12.72 -4.41 -1.24
N VAL A 303 -11.69 -5.20 -0.92
CA VAL A 303 -10.53 -4.77 -0.13
C VAL A 303 -9.28 -4.73 -1.01
N TYR A 304 -8.56 -3.62 -0.92
CA TYR A 304 -7.27 -3.39 -1.56
C TYR A 304 -6.23 -3.11 -0.47
N ILE A 305 -5.03 -3.68 -0.62
CA ILE A 305 -3.87 -3.42 0.24
C ILE A 305 -2.70 -3.07 -0.67
N ASP A 306 -2.14 -1.89 -0.49
CA ASP A 306 -1.14 -1.24 -1.36
C ASP A 306 -1.59 -1.22 -2.83
N GLU A 307 -2.82 -0.76 -3.06
CA GLU A 307 -3.51 -0.75 -4.36
C GLU A 307 -3.78 -2.14 -5.01
N ILE A 308 -3.26 -3.24 -4.44
CA ILE A 308 -3.51 -4.60 -4.91
C ILE A 308 -4.84 -5.12 -4.33
N TYR A 309 -5.77 -5.53 -5.18
CA TYR A 309 -7.02 -6.17 -4.77
C TYR A 309 -6.77 -7.50 -4.06
N ARG A 310 -7.41 -7.72 -2.91
CA ARG A 310 -7.21 -8.91 -2.05
C ARG A 310 -8.44 -9.79 -1.90
N GLY A 311 -9.62 -9.33 -2.34
CA GLY A 311 -10.89 -10.04 -2.24
C GLY A 311 -11.99 -9.20 -1.59
N LEU A 312 -13.10 -9.85 -1.26
CA LEU A 312 -14.21 -9.23 -0.51
C LEU A 312 -14.00 -9.40 0.99
N SER A 313 -14.43 -8.43 1.78
CA SER A 313 -14.42 -8.50 3.25
C SER A 313 -15.49 -9.47 3.78
N THR A 314 -15.22 -10.29 4.80
CA THR A 314 -13.98 -10.40 5.59
C THR A 314 -12.87 -11.13 4.84
N VAL A 315 -11.69 -10.51 4.73
CA VAL A 315 -10.50 -11.12 4.09
C VAL A 315 -9.32 -11.13 5.07
N THR A 316 -8.54 -12.21 5.07
CA THR A 316 -7.30 -12.31 5.86
C THR A 316 -6.11 -12.51 4.93
N VAL A 317 -5.22 -11.52 4.89
CA VAL A 317 -4.06 -11.47 4.01
C VAL A 317 -2.80 -11.76 4.82
N LYS A 318 -2.22 -12.94 4.57
CA LYS A 318 -0.98 -13.42 5.20
C LYS A 318 0.23 -12.94 4.41
N ASN A 319 1.41 -13.02 5.03
CA ASN A 319 2.70 -12.68 4.43
C ASN A 319 2.77 -11.23 3.89
N LEU A 320 2.08 -10.30 4.56
CA LEU A 320 2.32 -8.87 4.35
C LEU A 320 3.62 -8.49 5.05
N VAL A 321 4.43 -7.64 4.42
CA VAL A 321 5.71 -7.21 4.99
C VAL A 321 5.48 -6.45 6.29
N VAL A 322 6.45 -6.41 7.19
CA VAL A 322 6.39 -5.52 8.36
C VAL A 322 6.54 -4.08 7.92
N GLY A 323 5.59 -3.22 8.32
CA GLY A 323 5.56 -1.82 7.91
C GLY A 323 4.15 -1.26 7.78
N ASN A 324 4.05 0.00 7.32
CA ASN A 324 2.78 0.63 7.01
C ASN A 324 2.24 0.16 5.65
N HIS A 325 1.00 -0.31 5.66
CA HIS A 325 0.25 -0.71 4.48
C HIS A 325 -0.96 0.19 4.29
N ASP A 326 -1.18 0.65 3.06
CA ASP A 326 -2.35 1.47 2.72
C ASP A 326 -3.53 0.56 2.35
N ILE A 327 -4.66 0.78 3.00
CA ILE A 327 -5.87 -0.02 2.87
C ILE A 327 -6.96 0.85 2.27
N LYS A 328 -7.56 0.36 1.18
CA LYS A 328 -8.74 0.96 0.55
C LYS A 328 -9.84 -0.08 0.52
N VAL A 329 -11.02 0.27 1.02
CA VAL A 329 -12.21 -0.59 1.03
C VAL A 329 -13.33 0.10 0.27
N THR A 330 -13.88 -0.58 -0.74
CA THR A 330 -14.88 -0.03 -1.65
C THR A 330 -16.15 -0.88 -1.68
N ALA A 331 -17.31 -0.23 -1.62
CA ALA A 331 -18.59 -0.84 -1.91
C ALA A 331 -19.39 0.08 -2.83
N SER A 332 -20.21 -0.49 -3.71
CA SER A 332 -20.93 0.28 -4.72
C SER A 332 -21.90 1.28 -4.09
N GLY A 333 -21.83 2.56 -4.50
CA GLY A 333 -22.65 3.64 -3.93
C GLY A 333 -22.33 4.02 -2.47
N TYR A 334 -21.24 3.51 -1.91
CA TYR A 334 -20.62 4.03 -0.69
C TYR A 334 -19.37 4.84 -1.06
N SER A 335 -19.06 5.86 -0.27
CA SER A 335 -17.75 6.51 -0.30
C SER A 335 -16.68 5.48 0.04
N GLU A 336 -15.58 5.49 -0.70
CA GLU A 336 -14.43 4.63 -0.37
C GLU A 336 -13.92 4.94 1.04
N TRP A 337 -13.64 3.88 1.80
CA TRP A 337 -12.93 3.98 3.06
C TRP A 337 -11.43 3.84 2.80
N LYS A 338 -10.63 4.71 3.40
CA LYS A 338 -9.16 4.70 3.31
C LYS A 338 -8.56 4.78 4.71
N GLY A 339 -7.48 4.05 4.92
CA GLY A 339 -6.68 4.13 6.14
C GLY A 339 -5.38 3.34 6.00
N THR A 340 -4.41 3.63 6.88
CA THR A 340 -3.10 2.98 6.86
C THR A 340 -2.96 2.12 8.12
N GLN A 341 -2.39 0.91 8.00
CA GLN A 341 -2.16 0.00 9.13
C GLN A 341 -0.70 -0.44 9.18
N PHE A 342 -0.06 -0.24 10.34
CA PHE A 342 1.24 -0.85 10.61
C PHE A 342 1.07 -2.35 10.89
N VAL A 343 1.61 -3.21 10.04
CA VAL A 343 1.68 -4.67 10.20
C VAL A 343 2.92 -5.03 11.02
N LYS A 344 2.75 -5.81 12.09
CA LYS A 344 3.82 -6.25 13.00
C LYS A 344 4.26 -7.68 12.70
N LYS A 345 5.55 -7.97 12.93
CA LYS A 345 6.16 -9.30 12.74
C LYS A 345 5.36 -10.39 13.46
N ASN A 346 5.04 -11.46 12.74
CA ASN A 346 4.33 -12.65 13.25
C ASN A 346 3.00 -12.35 13.96
N ALA A 347 2.40 -11.17 13.76
CA ALA A 347 1.15 -10.76 14.39
C ALA A 347 0.01 -10.71 13.37
N VAL A 348 -1.22 -10.91 13.85
CA VAL A 348 -2.45 -10.62 13.11
C VAL A 348 -2.95 -9.25 13.53
N MET A 349 -2.85 -8.27 12.63
CA MET A 349 -3.49 -6.97 12.79
C MET A 349 -4.92 -7.04 12.26
N THR A 350 -5.83 -6.22 12.77
CA THR A 350 -7.24 -6.20 12.39
C THR A 350 -7.70 -4.79 12.05
N VAL A 351 -8.47 -4.66 10.97
CA VAL A 351 -9.09 -3.40 10.54
C VAL A 351 -10.58 -3.64 10.28
N HIS A 352 -11.41 -2.70 10.72
CA HIS A 352 -12.85 -2.71 10.48
C HIS A 352 -13.27 -1.39 9.82
N ALA A 353 -13.58 -1.46 8.52
CA ALA A 353 -13.95 -0.30 7.72
C ALA A 353 -15.48 -0.09 7.76
N ARG A 354 -15.95 1.00 8.37
CA ARG A 354 -17.35 1.43 8.28
C ARG A 354 -17.50 2.39 7.12
N LEU A 355 -18.22 2.00 6.07
CA LEU A 355 -18.39 2.80 4.88
C LEU A 355 -19.60 3.73 5.02
N VAL A 356 -19.54 4.89 4.38
CA VAL A 356 -20.61 5.91 4.39
C VAL A 356 -21.34 5.89 3.04
N PRO A 357 -22.67 5.76 2.97
CA PRO A 357 -23.41 5.85 1.72
C PRO A 357 -23.19 7.21 1.01
N VAL A 358 -23.03 7.21 -0.31
CA VAL A 358 -22.94 8.45 -1.09
C VAL A 358 -24.33 9.07 -1.21
N ALA A 359 -24.51 10.25 -0.61
CA ALA A 359 -25.74 11.02 -0.76
C ALA A 359 -26.00 11.35 -2.24
N GLY A 360 -27.19 11.01 -2.75
CA GLY A 360 -27.54 11.14 -4.17
C GLY A 360 -27.33 9.87 -5.01
N SER A 361 -26.85 8.77 -4.43
CA SER A 361 -26.90 7.46 -5.09
C SER A 361 -28.35 7.02 -5.28
N ASN A 362 -28.87 7.09 -6.50
CA ASN A 362 -30.18 6.50 -6.88
C ASN A 362 -30.19 4.96 -6.79
N LYS A 363 -29.17 4.31 -6.22
CA LYS A 363 -29.12 2.86 -6.03
C LYS A 363 -29.56 2.48 -4.63
N GLY A 364 -30.25 1.35 -4.50
CA GLY A 364 -30.41 0.65 -3.23
C GLY A 364 -29.75 -0.73 -3.29
N TYR A 365 -29.87 -1.46 -2.19
CA TYR A 365 -29.14 -2.71 -1.98
C TYR A 365 -30.05 -3.85 -1.55
N VAL A 366 -29.70 -5.07 -1.92
CA VAL A 366 -30.28 -6.30 -1.34
C VAL A 366 -29.15 -7.13 -0.76
N ARG A 367 -29.36 -7.63 0.45
CA ARG A 367 -28.43 -8.52 1.15
C ARG A 367 -29.11 -9.86 1.42
N VAL A 368 -28.65 -10.90 0.73
CA VAL A 368 -29.23 -12.25 0.79
C VAL A 368 -28.37 -13.17 1.67
N THR A 369 -29.01 -13.94 2.54
CA THR A 369 -28.41 -14.97 3.41
C THR A 369 -29.26 -16.23 3.40
N SER A 370 -28.67 -17.41 3.67
CA SER A 370 -29.43 -18.66 3.75
C SER A 370 -28.97 -19.59 4.88
N GLU A 371 -29.89 -20.45 5.32
CA GLU A 371 -29.65 -21.53 6.26
C GLU A 371 -30.26 -22.83 5.70
N PRO A 372 -29.44 -23.87 5.37
CA PRO A 372 -27.97 -23.87 5.40
C PRO A 372 -27.33 -22.91 4.37
N GLY A 373 -26.03 -22.71 4.57
CA GLY A 373 -25.17 -21.92 3.70
C GLY A 373 -24.91 -22.53 2.32
N GLU A 374 -24.14 -21.83 1.49
CA GLU A 374 -23.77 -22.25 0.12
C GLU A 374 -24.99 -22.56 -0.77
N ALA A 375 -25.97 -21.67 -0.75
CA ALA A 375 -27.13 -21.71 -1.65
C ALA A 375 -26.92 -20.74 -2.82
N GLU A 376 -27.38 -21.14 -4.00
CA GLU A 376 -27.37 -20.32 -5.21
C GLU A 376 -28.38 -19.19 -5.09
N VAL A 377 -27.97 -17.97 -5.41
CA VAL A 377 -28.81 -16.77 -5.37
C VAL A 377 -29.10 -16.29 -6.78
N TYR A 378 -30.37 -16.10 -7.08
CA TYR A 378 -30.88 -15.59 -8.35
C TYR A 378 -31.60 -14.25 -8.13
N LEU A 379 -31.43 -13.33 -9.09
CA LEU A 379 -32.15 -12.07 -9.18
C LEU A 379 -32.94 -12.07 -10.49
N ASP A 380 -34.27 -11.96 -10.40
CA ASP A 380 -35.18 -12.00 -11.55
C ASP A 380 -34.86 -13.17 -12.52
N GLY A 381 -34.55 -14.35 -11.95
CA GLY A 381 -34.16 -15.57 -12.69
C GLY A 381 -32.72 -15.62 -13.20
N ARG A 382 -31.88 -14.61 -12.94
CA ARG A 382 -30.45 -14.61 -13.31
C ARG A 382 -29.57 -15.00 -12.13
N TYR A 383 -28.73 -16.03 -12.29
CA TYR A 383 -27.75 -16.46 -11.29
C TYR A 383 -26.75 -15.34 -10.95
N MET A 384 -26.54 -15.11 -9.65
CA MET A 384 -25.69 -14.05 -9.10
C MET A 384 -24.46 -14.60 -8.37
N GLY A 385 -24.61 -15.66 -7.57
CA GLY A 385 -23.52 -16.24 -6.77
C GLY A 385 -24.04 -17.16 -5.65
N LEU A 386 -23.16 -17.51 -4.70
CA LEU A 386 -23.48 -18.35 -3.54
C LEU A 386 -23.59 -17.54 -2.24
N THR A 387 -24.41 -18.01 -1.29
CA THR A 387 -24.37 -17.60 0.13
C THR A 387 -23.20 -18.27 0.87
N GLY A 388 -22.86 -17.81 2.08
CA GLY A 388 -21.71 -18.31 2.85
C GLY A 388 -21.94 -19.57 3.68
N GLU A 389 -20.84 -20.18 4.11
CA GLU A 389 -20.73 -21.49 4.76
C GLU A 389 -21.21 -21.54 6.23
N GLN A 390 -22.49 -21.22 6.50
CA GLN A 390 -23.25 -21.25 7.79
C GLN A 390 -23.54 -19.87 8.43
N GLY A 391 -24.75 -19.33 8.20
CA GLY A 391 -25.45 -18.36 9.07
C GLY A 391 -24.85 -16.96 9.25
N THR A 392 -23.53 -16.79 9.11
CA THR A 392 -22.82 -15.53 9.31
C THR A 392 -21.68 -15.39 8.28
N GLN A 393 -21.56 -14.21 7.67
CA GLN A 393 -20.44 -13.75 6.80
C GLN A 393 -20.39 -14.14 5.31
N GLY A 394 -21.32 -14.91 4.74
CA GLY A 394 -21.49 -14.90 3.27
C GLY A 394 -22.87 -14.41 2.88
N SER A 395 -22.92 -13.12 2.58
CA SER A 395 -24.08 -12.47 2.02
C SER A 395 -23.77 -11.97 0.63
N TYR A 396 -24.55 -12.38 -0.37
CA TYR A 396 -24.45 -11.79 -1.68
C TYR A 396 -25.09 -10.38 -1.65
N ALA A 397 -24.33 -9.37 -2.05
CA ALA A 397 -24.74 -7.97 -2.01
C ALA A 397 -25.05 -7.45 -3.42
N LEU A 398 -26.33 -7.24 -3.72
CA LEU A 398 -26.79 -6.68 -4.98
C LEU A 398 -26.88 -5.17 -4.90
N THR A 399 -26.44 -4.46 -5.95
CA THR A 399 -26.67 -3.01 -6.11
C THR A 399 -27.66 -2.79 -7.24
N LEU A 400 -28.86 -2.32 -6.90
CA LEU A 400 -29.99 -2.26 -7.80
C LEU A 400 -30.53 -0.84 -7.93
N ASN A 401 -31.33 -0.58 -8.96
CA ASN A 401 -32.14 0.64 -8.99
C ASN A 401 -33.24 0.53 -7.91
N PRO A 402 -33.97 1.62 -7.57
CA PRO A 402 -35.11 1.52 -6.70
C PRO A 402 -36.24 0.83 -7.47
N GLY A 403 -36.87 -0.17 -6.87
CA GLY A 403 -37.82 -1.06 -7.55
C GLY A 403 -38.07 -2.34 -6.76
N THR A 404 -39.03 -3.14 -7.20
CA THR A 404 -39.29 -4.46 -6.62
C THR A 404 -38.66 -5.52 -7.48
N TYR A 405 -37.95 -6.46 -6.85
CA TYR A 405 -37.16 -7.51 -7.47
C TYR A 405 -37.56 -8.87 -6.91
N THR A 406 -37.53 -9.92 -7.73
CA THR A 406 -37.69 -11.29 -7.25
C THR A 406 -36.32 -11.87 -6.90
N ILE A 407 -36.16 -12.34 -5.66
CA ILE A 407 -34.97 -13.02 -5.18
C ILE A 407 -35.34 -14.49 -4.96
N SER A 408 -34.66 -15.38 -5.69
CA SER A 408 -34.79 -16.83 -5.52
C SER A 408 -33.49 -17.40 -4.94
N VAL A 409 -33.60 -18.35 -4.02
CA VAL A 409 -32.47 -18.99 -3.31
C VAL A 409 -32.65 -20.50 -3.38
N GLU A 410 -31.71 -21.16 -4.02
CA GLU A 410 -31.81 -22.58 -4.41
C GLU A 410 -30.65 -23.39 -3.82
N LYS A 411 -30.90 -24.63 -3.42
CA LYS A 411 -29.85 -25.54 -2.98
C LYS A 411 -30.23 -27.00 -3.22
N THR A 412 -29.34 -27.77 -3.83
CA THR A 412 -29.53 -29.21 -4.09
C THR A 412 -29.98 -29.95 -2.83
N GLY A 413 -31.14 -30.63 -2.93
CA GLY A 413 -31.74 -31.37 -1.81
C GLY A 413 -32.60 -30.53 -0.86
N TYR A 414 -32.88 -29.27 -1.20
CA TYR A 414 -33.80 -28.37 -0.47
C TYR A 414 -34.92 -27.90 -1.41
N ARG A 415 -35.99 -27.34 -0.85
CA ARG A 415 -37.02 -26.63 -1.60
C ARG A 415 -36.57 -25.20 -1.87
N ASP A 416 -36.83 -24.73 -3.08
CA ASP A 416 -36.50 -23.36 -3.52
C ASP A 416 -37.23 -22.33 -2.65
N TYR A 417 -36.54 -21.25 -2.30
CA TYR A 417 -37.10 -20.13 -1.57
C TYR A 417 -37.19 -18.92 -2.50
N GLU A 418 -38.37 -18.31 -2.63
CA GLU A 418 -38.57 -17.13 -3.47
C GLU A 418 -39.29 -16.01 -2.70
N VAL A 419 -38.81 -14.77 -2.85
CA VAL A 419 -39.43 -13.58 -2.23
C VAL A 419 -39.30 -12.34 -3.09
N GLN A 420 -40.36 -11.52 -3.14
CA GLN A 420 -40.28 -10.17 -3.70
C GLN A 420 -39.73 -9.18 -2.68
N THR A 421 -38.71 -8.43 -3.07
CA THR A 421 -38.03 -7.43 -2.23
C THR A 421 -38.07 -6.06 -2.89
N SER A 422 -38.63 -5.07 -2.19
CA SER A 422 -38.58 -3.67 -2.62
C SER A 422 -37.27 -3.02 -2.15
N VAL A 423 -36.55 -2.46 -3.12
CA VAL A 423 -35.30 -1.74 -2.95
C VAL A 423 -35.57 -0.24 -3.01
N SER A 424 -35.11 0.49 -2.00
CA SER A 424 -35.18 1.95 -1.94
C SER A 424 -33.78 2.57 -2.06
N SER A 425 -33.71 3.74 -2.70
CA SER A 425 -32.49 4.53 -2.85
C SER A 425 -31.77 4.72 -1.51
N GLY A 426 -30.48 4.42 -1.45
CA GLY A 426 -29.64 4.49 -0.24
C GLY A 426 -29.94 3.47 0.86
N GLN A 427 -30.93 2.58 0.71
CA GLN A 427 -31.31 1.59 1.72
C GLN A 427 -30.89 0.16 1.34
N THR A 428 -30.61 -0.65 2.36
CA THR A 428 -30.37 -2.09 2.22
C THR A 428 -31.59 -2.88 2.66
N ALA A 429 -32.23 -3.57 1.74
CA ALA A 429 -33.21 -4.60 2.02
C ALA A 429 -32.50 -5.92 2.38
N TRP A 430 -33.10 -6.69 3.28
CA TRP A 430 -32.51 -7.92 3.82
C TRP A 430 -33.41 -9.11 3.48
N VAL A 431 -32.79 -10.17 2.92
CA VAL A 431 -33.44 -11.45 2.64
C VAL A 431 -32.71 -12.54 3.41
N HIS A 432 -33.48 -13.32 4.17
CA HIS A 432 -32.99 -14.43 4.96
C HIS A 432 -33.80 -15.68 4.63
N ALA A 433 -33.18 -16.60 3.90
CA ALA A 433 -33.81 -17.79 3.34
C ALA A 433 -33.49 -19.02 4.22
N VAL A 434 -34.42 -19.39 5.09
CA VAL A 434 -34.35 -20.68 5.80
C VAL A 434 -34.87 -21.75 4.85
N LEU A 435 -33.96 -22.54 4.27
CA LEU A 435 -34.27 -23.54 3.27
C LEU A 435 -34.75 -24.83 3.94
N VAL A 436 -35.88 -25.35 3.48
CA VAL A 436 -36.45 -26.60 3.99
C VAL A 436 -35.91 -27.77 3.16
N PRO A 437 -35.29 -28.80 3.77
CA PRO A 437 -34.87 -30.01 3.07
C PRO A 437 -36.01 -30.63 2.25
N PHE A 438 -35.67 -31.18 1.08
CA PHE A 438 -36.61 -31.92 0.23
C PHE A 438 -36.85 -33.33 0.80
N THR A 439 -37.50 -33.42 1.95
CA THR A 439 -37.85 -34.70 2.60
C THR A 439 -39.17 -35.23 2.06
N GLU A 440 -39.11 -35.79 0.86
CA GLU A 440 -40.15 -36.66 0.29
C GLU A 440 -39.52 -38.00 -0.06
N PRO A 441 -39.36 -38.95 0.89
CA PRO A 441 -39.36 -40.35 0.49
C PRO A 441 -40.78 -40.66 0.03
N LEU A 442 -41.07 -40.43 -1.26
CA LEU A 442 -42.30 -40.89 -1.93
C LEU A 442 -42.43 -42.42 -1.93
N THR A 443 -41.63 -43.13 -1.13
CA THR A 443 -41.62 -44.59 -1.00
C THR A 443 -41.47 -45.01 0.47
N GLY A 444 -41.99 -46.18 0.80
CA GLY A 444 -41.75 -46.93 2.03
C GLY A 444 -41.31 -48.36 1.73
N SER A 445 -41.47 -49.25 2.71
CA SER A 445 -41.31 -50.69 2.54
C SER A 445 -42.62 -51.45 2.79
N VAL A 446 -42.81 -52.58 2.12
CA VAL A 446 -43.95 -53.49 2.35
C VAL A 446 -43.41 -54.86 2.76
N SER A 447 -43.83 -55.36 3.92
CA SER A 447 -43.62 -56.76 4.33
C SER A 447 -44.87 -57.58 4.01
N VAL A 448 -44.72 -58.62 3.19
CA VAL A 448 -45.81 -59.48 2.71
C VAL A 448 -45.59 -60.91 3.22
N THR A 449 -46.64 -61.47 3.82
CA THR A 449 -46.68 -62.86 4.31
C THR A 449 -47.95 -63.55 3.80
N SER A 450 -47.93 -64.87 3.69
CA SER A 450 -49.12 -65.67 3.37
C SER A 450 -49.19 -66.93 4.23
N ASP A 451 -50.40 -67.48 4.35
CA ASP A 451 -50.64 -68.79 4.96
C ASP A 451 -51.34 -69.70 3.92
N PRO A 452 -50.71 -70.77 3.42
CA PRO A 452 -49.32 -71.16 3.69
C PRO A 452 -48.29 -70.19 3.04
N GLU A 453 -47.05 -70.24 3.50
CA GLU A 453 -45.92 -69.48 2.92
C GLU A 453 -45.50 -70.00 1.53
N GLY A 454 -44.60 -69.28 0.86
CA GLY A 454 -44.08 -69.61 -0.47
C GLY A 454 -44.86 -69.03 -1.66
N ALA A 455 -45.92 -68.25 -1.43
CA ALA A 455 -46.69 -67.60 -2.50
C ALA A 455 -45.89 -66.49 -3.21
N GLY A 456 -46.00 -66.42 -4.54
CA GLY A 456 -45.46 -65.34 -5.36
C GLY A 456 -46.22 -64.04 -5.13
N VAL A 457 -45.49 -62.97 -4.80
CA VAL A 457 -46.00 -61.64 -4.46
C VAL A 457 -45.94 -60.71 -5.66
N TYR A 458 -47.05 -60.05 -5.95
CA TYR A 458 -47.17 -58.99 -6.94
C TYR A 458 -47.70 -57.72 -6.25
N ILE A 459 -47.06 -56.58 -6.51
CA ILE A 459 -47.57 -55.26 -6.10
C ILE A 459 -47.87 -54.48 -7.37
N ASP A 460 -49.12 -54.05 -7.52
CA ASP A 460 -49.69 -53.44 -8.73
C ASP A 460 -49.28 -54.19 -10.01
N ASP A 461 -49.60 -55.49 -10.04
CA ASP A 461 -49.30 -56.45 -11.10
C ASP A 461 -47.81 -56.70 -11.42
N VAL A 462 -46.87 -56.04 -10.73
CA VAL A 462 -45.43 -56.27 -10.86
C VAL A 462 -44.95 -57.26 -9.81
N TYR A 463 -44.33 -58.37 -10.24
CA TYR A 463 -43.73 -59.37 -9.36
C TYR A 463 -42.61 -58.79 -8.47
N LYS A 464 -42.61 -59.13 -7.17
CA LYS A 464 -41.66 -58.60 -6.17
C LYS A 464 -40.93 -59.67 -5.33
N GLY A 465 -41.30 -60.94 -5.41
CA GLY A 465 -40.64 -62.03 -4.67
C GLY A 465 -41.60 -63.13 -4.22
N ILE A 466 -41.18 -63.94 -3.25
CA ILE A 466 -42.00 -64.99 -2.62
C ILE A 466 -42.15 -64.71 -1.13
N THR A 467 -43.34 -64.94 -0.55
CA THR A 467 -43.59 -64.75 0.88
C THR A 467 -42.83 -65.77 1.75
N PRO A 468 -42.28 -65.37 2.91
CA PRO A 468 -42.26 -64.02 3.46
C PRO A 468 -41.19 -63.12 2.79
N VAL A 469 -41.57 -61.89 2.40
CA VAL A 469 -40.64 -60.93 1.76
C VAL A 469 -40.87 -59.51 2.26
N GLN A 470 -39.79 -58.73 2.37
CA GLN A 470 -39.83 -57.29 2.58
C GLN A 470 -39.32 -56.57 1.31
N ILE A 471 -40.14 -55.66 0.80
CA ILE A 471 -39.97 -54.98 -0.49
C ILE A 471 -39.78 -53.49 -0.20
N SER A 472 -38.57 -52.97 -0.37
CA SER A 472 -38.25 -51.55 -0.20
C SER A 472 -38.51 -50.75 -1.48
N GLY A 473 -38.85 -49.47 -1.35
CA GLY A 473 -39.01 -48.56 -2.50
C GLY A 473 -40.39 -48.63 -3.16
N VAL A 474 -41.40 -49.17 -2.46
CA VAL A 474 -42.81 -49.12 -2.89
C VAL A 474 -43.33 -47.72 -2.65
N THR A 475 -44.04 -47.10 -3.60
CA THR A 475 -44.50 -45.71 -3.45
C THR A 475 -45.42 -45.51 -2.24
N ALA A 476 -45.48 -44.30 -1.71
CA ALA A 476 -46.40 -43.95 -0.63
C ALA A 476 -47.82 -43.77 -1.18
N GLY A 477 -48.79 -44.51 -0.64
CA GLY A 477 -50.14 -44.59 -1.19
C GLY A 477 -50.81 -45.95 -0.93
N GLU A 478 -52.01 -46.15 -1.48
CA GLU A 478 -52.68 -47.46 -1.48
C GLU A 478 -52.20 -48.31 -2.66
N HIS A 479 -51.76 -49.53 -2.37
CA HIS A 479 -51.24 -50.50 -3.32
C HIS A 479 -52.05 -51.79 -3.30
N GLN A 480 -52.28 -52.40 -4.47
CA GLN A 480 -52.87 -53.74 -4.55
C GLN A 480 -51.77 -54.79 -4.40
N VAL A 481 -52.03 -55.80 -3.57
CA VAL A 481 -51.12 -56.94 -3.37
C VAL A 481 -51.84 -58.20 -3.82
N MET A 482 -51.29 -58.90 -4.80
CA MET A 482 -51.79 -60.18 -5.30
C MET A 482 -50.80 -61.29 -4.95
N LEU A 483 -51.33 -62.42 -4.48
CA LEU A 483 -50.59 -63.60 -4.07
C LEU A 483 -51.02 -64.78 -4.93
N LYS A 484 -50.03 -65.49 -5.50
CA LYS A 484 -50.22 -66.67 -6.34
C LYS A 484 -49.43 -67.85 -5.79
N LEU A 485 -50.09 -68.99 -5.63
CA LEU A 485 -49.48 -70.23 -5.16
C LEU A 485 -50.18 -71.42 -5.82
N ASP A 486 -49.42 -72.38 -6.33
CA ASP A 486 -49.98 -73.54 -7.03
C ASP A 486 -50.89 -74.36 -6.12
N GLY A 487 -52.07 -74.74 -6.63
CA GLY A 487 -53.11 -75.42 -5.86
C GLY A 487 -53.98 -74.50 -4.97
N TYR A 488 -53.74 -73.18 -4.98
CA TYR A 488 -54.54 -72.18 -4.29
C TYR A 488 -55.17 -71.20 -5.28
N GLY A 489 -56.29 -70.58 -4.88
CA GLY A 489 -56.88 -69.48 -5.65
C GLY A 489 -56.08 -68.19 -5.48
N ASP A 490 -55.96 -67.41 -6.57
CA ASP A 490 -55.43 -66.05 -6.55
C ASP A 490 -56.04 -65.25 -5.39
N SER A 491 -55.19 -64.75 -4.49
CA SER A 491 -55.62 -64.07 -3.28
C SER A 491 -55.17 -62.61 -3.30
N HIS A 492 -56.08 -61.69 -2.97
CA HIS A 492 -55.85 -60.25 -3.06
C HIS A 492 -55.91 -59.59 -1.68
N GLY A 493 -55.02 -58.63 -1.46
CA GLY A 493 -54.98 -57.74 -0.31
C GLY A 493 -54.70 -56.30 -0.75
N LYS A 494 -54.84 -55.38 0.20
CA LYS A 494 -54.49 -53.96 0.04
C LYS A 494 -53.50 -53.57 1.13
N VAL A 495 -52.57 -52.68 0.80
CA VAL A 495 -51.65 -52.09 1.78
C VAL A 495 -51.54 -50.58 1.53
N THR A 496 -51.64 -49.79 2.60
CA THR A 496 -51.34 -48.35 2.54
C THR A 496 -49.91 -48.15 3.02
N VAL A 497 -49.04 -47.71 2.12
CA VAL A 497 -47.61 -47.51 2.38
C VAL A 497 -47.37 -46.09 2.87
N SER A 498 -46.84 -45.97 4.09
CA SER A 498 -46.37 -44.70 4.64
C SER A 498 -44.95 -44.40 4.16
N ALA A 499 -44.71 -43.16 3.69
CA ALA A 499 -43.39 -42.61 3.38
C ALA A 499 -42.34 -42.96 4.46
N GLY A 500 -41.24 -43.61 4.08
CA GLY A 500 -40.16 -44.04 4.98
C GLY A 500 -40.49 -45.14 6.00
N GLY A 501 -41.76 -45.53 6.17
CA GLY A 501 -42.19 -46.58 7.09
C GLY A 501 -42.19 -47.98 6.46
N THR A 502 -42.41 -49.02 7.28
CA THR A 502 -42.67 -50.40 6.81
C THR A 502 -44.10 -50.79 7.11
N SER A 503 -44.90 -51.03 6.08
CA SER A 503 -46.29 -51.50 6.18
C SER A 503 -46.34 -53.02 6.04
N THR A 504 -47.24 -53.68 6.75
CA THR A 504 -47.38 -55.14 6.76
C THR A 504 -48.70 -55.57 6.14
N VAL A 505 -48.68 -56.65 5.35
CA VAL A 505 -49.89 -57.32 4.85
C VAL A 505 -49.71 -58.84 4.94
N SER A 506 -50.73 -59.51 5.46
CA SER A 506 -50.78 -60.97 5.63
C SER A 506 -52.09 -61.49 5.10
N VAL A 507 -52.06 -62.51 4.25
CA VAL A 507 -53.25 -63.07 3.59
C VAL A 507 -53.22 -64.59 3.65
N ALA A 508 -54.24 -65.18 4.26
CA ALA A 508 -54.47 -66.62 4.21
C ALA A 508 -55.07 -67.00 2.84
N MET A 509 -54.42 -67.90 2.12
CA MET A 509 -54.85 -68.36 0.80
C MET A 509 -55.83 -69.52 0.92
N LYS A 510 -56.82 -69.58 0.04
CA LYS A 510 -57.79 -70.68 0.00
C LYS A 510 -57.38 -71.72 -1.04
N PRO A 511 -57.31 -73.03 -0.70
CA PRO A 511 -57.08 -74.07 -1.68
C PRO A 511 -58.09 -74.00 -2.82
N TYR A 512 -57.64 -74.25 -4.04
CA TYR A 512 -58.52 -74.31 -5.20
C TYR A 512 -59.36 -75.58 -5.14
N THR A 513 -60.67 -75.44 -4.97
CA THR A 513 -61.63 -76.54 -5.10
C THR A 513 -62.21 -76.52 -6.52
N GLU A 514 -62.03 -77.59 -7.29
CA GLU A 514 -62.73 -77.74 -8.57
C GLU A 514 -64.26 -77.62 -8.37
N PRO A 515 -65.00 -76.99 -9.30
CA PRO A 515 -66.46 -76.95 -9.24
C PRO A 515 -66.99 -78.39 -9.31
N THR A 516 -67.65 -78.85 -8.24
CA THR A 516 -68.33 -80.15 -8.27
C THR A 516 -69.42 -80.11 -9.33
N ALA A 517 -69.31 -80.94 -10.36
CA ALA A 517 -70.29 -80.98 -11.44
C ALA A 517 -71.70 -81.30 -10.90
N ALA A 518 -72.64 -80.38 -11.11
CA ALA A 518 -73.99 -80.51 -10.59
C ALA A 518 -74.77 -81.62 -11.31
N PRO A 519 -75.38 -82.59 -10.59
CA PRO A 519 -76.33 -83.52 -11.19
C PRO A 519 -77.64 -82.78 -11.51
N GLY A 520 -77.99 -82.71 -12.80
CA GLY A 520 -79.22 -82.05 -13.28
C GLY A 520 -80.50 -82.75 -12.82
N PHE A 521 -81.28 -82.05 -12.00
CA PHE A 521 -82.44 -82.50 -11.24
C PHE A 521 -83.68 -82.93 -12.08
N GLY A 522 -84.35 -84.00 -11.63
CA GLY A 522 -85.82 -84.00 -11.46
C GLY A 522 -86.17 -83.38 -10.08
N ILE A 523 -87.41 -83.01 -9.73
CA ILE A 523 -88.71 -83.69 -9.88
C ILE A 523 -89.85 -82.64 -9.89
N ASN A 524 -91.07 -83.06 -10.26
CA ASN A 524 -92.33 -82.30 -10.36
C ASN A 524 -93.00 -81.87 -9.02
N ILE A 525 -94.17 -81.20 -9.15
CA ILE A 525 -95.36 -81.07 -8.23
C ILE A 525 -95.51 -79.64 -7.60
N ILE A 526 -96.47 -78.76 -8.00
CA ILE A 526 -97.97 -78.71 -7.82
C ILE A 526 -98.35 -78.21 -6.39
N VAL A 527 -99.25 -77.23 -6.11
CA VAL A 527 -100.23 -76.44 -6.90
C VAL A 527 -100.81 -75.20 -6.14
N LEU A 528 -101.47 -74.28 -6.88
CA LEU A 528 -102.46 -73.23 -6.51
C LEU A 528 -102.07 -71.94 -5.73
N GLY A 529 -102.56 -70.79 -6.22
CA GLY A 529 -102.48 -69.48 -5.55
C GLY A 529 -102.96 -68.28 -6.40
N ILE A 530 -104.12 -68.38 -7.07
CA ILE A 530 -104.71 -67.24 -7.81
C ILE A 530 -105.31 -66.21 -6.83
N PHE A 531 -105.04 -64.91 -7.00
CA PHE A 531 -105.94 -63.74 -6.87
C PHE A 531 -105.11 -62.41 -6.80
N VAL A 532 -105.76 -61.25 -6.96
CA VAL A 532 -105.19 -59.87 -6.81
C VAL A 532 -104.42 -59.25 -8.00
N VAL A 533 -104.92 -59.38 -9.24
CA VAL A 533 -104.55 -58.45 -10.35
C VAL A 533 -105.78 -57.80 -11.03
N ILE A 534 -107.01 -58.29 -10.78
CA ILE A 534 -108.21 -57.87 -11.52
C ILE A 534 -108.91 -56.59 -10.98
N LEU A 535 -108.50 -56.02 -9.84
CA LEU A 535 -109.27 -54.95 -9.16
C LEU A 535 -108.51 -53.65 -8.79
N TYR A 536 -107.31 -53.39 -9.32
CA TYR A 536 -106.64 -52.10 -9.04
C TYR A 536 -105.84 -51.53 -10.23
N CYS A 537 -106.55 -51.06 -11.26
CA CYS A 537 -106.33 -49.74 -11.91
C CYS A 537 -107.12 -49.56 -13.23
N SER A 538 -108.39 -49.92 -13.26
CA SER A 538 -109.36 -49.32 -14.19
C SER A 538 -109.74 -47.89 -13.74
N ARG A 539 -108.78 -46.96 -13.65
CA ARG A 539 -109.05 -45.56 -13.26
C ARG A 539 -108.12 -44.56 -13.96
N LYS A 540 -108.68 -43.79 -14.92
CA LYS A 540 -108.04 -42.82 -15.84
C LYS A 540 -107.09 -43.50 -16.84
N ARG A 541 -107.44 -43.78 -18.11
CA ARG A 541 -108.29 -43.07 -19.10
C ARG A 541 -107.84 -41.63 -19.38
N GLY A 542 -107.12 -41.47 -20.49
CA GLY A 542 -107.28 -40.42 -21.50
C GLY A 542 -107.43 -41.14 -22.82
#